data_AF-A0A7T5JEY4-F1
#
_entry.id   AF-A0A7T5JEY4-F1
#
_cell.length_a   1.000
_cell.length_b   1.000
_cell.length_c   1.000
_cell.angle_alpha   90.00
_cell.angle_beta   90.00
_cell.angle_gamma   90.00
#
_symmetry.space_group_name_H-M   'P 1'
#
loop_
_entity.id
_entity.type
_entity.pdbx_description
1 polymer ?
#
loop_
_entity_poly.entity_id
_entity_poly.type
_entity_poly.pdbx_seq_one_letter_code
_entity_poly.pdbx_strand_id
1 'polypeptide(L)'
;MTLTLDLPPELEQYLTKEASQHGLSVEAMTLKLLAKVLHQATDPAFPNVVYRQGASGQPVPVVAGTGIRVQTLAIALHQWGLTKEQLAEEYSLSIPQIEDALAFYAANQVEIEGAMVLEAAIEASHA
;
A
#
# COMPACT_ATOMS: atom_id res chain seq x y z
N MET A 1 24.74 -0.79 -2.19
CA MET A 1 24.37 -2.23 -2.05
C MET A 1 24.15 -2.76 -3.45
N THR A 2 24.72 -3.91 -3.81
CA THR A 2 24.62 -4.47 -5.17
C THR A 2 23.74 -5.71 -5.11
N LEU A 3 22.66 -5.75 -5.88
CA LEU A 3 21.75 -6.90 -5.97
C LEU A 3 21.99 -7.61 -7.30
N THR A 4 22.40 -8.86 -7.24
CA THR A 4 22.54 -9.71 -8.43
C THR A 4 21.29 -10.57 -8.55
N LEU A 5 20.61 -10.49 -9.70
CA LEU A 5 19.42 -11.28 -10.00
C LEU A 5 19.78 -12.31 -11.08
N ASP A 6 19.50 -13.58 -10.81
CA ASP A 6 19.61 -14.63 -11.82
C ASP A 6 18.24 -14.76 -12.50
N LEU A 7 18.15 -14.26 -13.74
CA LEU A 7 16.90 -14.15 -14.48
C LEU A 7 16.86 -15.15 -15.63
N PRO A 8 15.72 -15.83 -15.86
CA PRO A 8 15.49 -16.57 -17.08
C PRO A 8 15.67 -15.68 -18.33
N PRO A 9 16.18 -16.22 -19.45
CA PRO A 9 16.42 -15.44 -20.67
C PRO A 9 15.20 -14.66 -21.17
N GLU A 10 14.00 -15.22 -20.98
CA GLU A 10 12.73 -14.60 -21.37
C GLU A 10 12.46 -13.32 -20.57
N LEU A 11 12.80 -13.30 -19.28
CA LEU A 11 12.61 -12.15 -18.42
C LEU A 11 13.63 -11.04 -18.70
N GLU A 12 14.88 -11.40 -19.01
CA GLU A 12 15.89 -10.41 -19.43
C GLU A 12 15.47 -9.69 -20.73
N GLN A 13 14.97 -10.44 -21.70
CA GLN A 13 14.47 -9.87 -22.96
C GLN A 13 13.26 -8.96 -22.74
N TYR A 14 12.32 -9.38 -21.89
CA TYR A 14 11.17 -8.57 -21.51
C TYR A 14 11.59 -7.25 -20.88
N LEU A 15 12.47 -7.29 -19.87
CA LEU A 15 12.95 -6.11 -19.16
C LEU A 15 13.69 -5.15 -20.10
N THR A 16 14.53 -5.68 -21.00
CA THR A 16 15.28 -4.87 -21.98
C THR A 16 14.33 -4.13 -22.92
N LYS A 17 13.29 -4.82 -23.39
CA LYS A 17 12.27 -4.24 -24.27
C LYS A 17 11.48 -3.13 -23.57
N GLU A 18 10.95 -3.41 -22.38
CA GLU A 18 10.17 -2.45 -21.59
C GLU A 18 11.02 -1.24 -21.20
N ALA A 19 12.26 -1.45 -20.76
CA ALA A 19 13.20 -0.39 -20.42
C ALA A 19 13.41 0.56 -21.61
N SER A 20 13.64 0.00 -22.80
CA SER A 20 13.79 0.78 -24.05
C SER A 20 12.53 1.58 -24.40
N GLN A 21 11.35 0.98 -24.27
CA GLN A 21 10.07 1.65 -24.54
C GLN A 21 9.80 2.82 -23.58
N HIS A 22 10.26 2.71 -22.35
CA HIS A 22 10.07 3.73 -21.31
C HIS A 22 11.25 4.70 -21.17
N GLY A 23 12.31 4.55 -21.96
CA GLY A 23 13.52 5.38 -21.87
C GLY A 23 14.26 5.23 -20.54
N LEU A 24 14.18 4.05 -19.91
CA LEU A 24 14.80 3.73 -18.63
C LEU A 24 15.96 2.74 -18.83
N SER A 25 16.87 2.64 -17.85
CA SER A 25 17.81 1.52 -17.79
C SER A 25 17.08 0.23 -17.37
N VAL A 26 17.69 -0.92 -17.65
CA VAL A 26 17.14 -2.23 -17.24
C VAL A 26 17.04 -2.31 -15.72
N GLU A 27 18.02 -1.80 -14.98
CA GLU A 27 18.00 -1.75 -13.53
C GLU A 27 16.85 -0.87 -13.01
N ALA A 28 16.67 0.33 -13.59
CA ALA A 28 15.60 1.24 -13.20
C ALA A 28 14.21 0.63 -13.49
N MET A 29 14.06 -0.04 -14.62
CA MET A 29 12.82 -0.77 -14.95
C MET A 29 12.58 -1.95 -13.99
N THR A 30 13.63 -2.71 -13.68
CA THR A 30 13.56 -3.84 -12.74
C THR A 30 13.13 -3.37 -11.36
N LEU A 31 13.74 -2.31 -10.84
CA LEU A 31 13.36 -1.72 -9.55
C LEU A 31 11.92 -1.20 -9.57
N LYS A 32 11.48 -0.55 -10.66
CA LYS A 32 10.10 -0.08 -10.81
C LYS A 32 9.08 -1.22 -10.76
N LEU A 33 9.36 -2.32 -11.47
CA LEU A 33 8.48 -3.50 -11.48
C LEU A 33 8.52 -4.23 -10.13
N LEU A 34 9.69 -4.38 -9.52
CA LEU A 34 9.82 -4.98 -8.21
C LEU A 34 9.08 -4.16 -7.14
N ALA A 35 9.23 -2.84 -7.16
CA ALA A 35 8.46 -1.95 -6.29
C ALA A 35 6.95 -2.12 -6.53
N LYS A 36 6.50 -2.21 -7.79
CA LYS A 36 5.09 -2.46 -8.10
C LYS A 36 4.60 -3.78 -7.51
N VAL A 37 5.38 -4.86 -7.60
CA VAL A 37 5.03 -6.16 -7.01
C VAL A 37 5.04 -6.09 -5.49
N LEU A 38 6.04 -5.46 -4.88
CA LEU A 38 6.13 -5.30 -3.43
C LEU A 38 4.97 -4.45 -2.88
N HIS A 39 4.58 -3.40 -3.59
CA HIS A 39 3.39 -2.63 -3.25
C HIS A 39 2.11 -3.42 -3.50
N GLN A 40 2.08 -4.36 -4.44
CA GLN A 40 0.92 -5.22 -4.67
C GLN A 40 0.89 -6.47 -3.78
N ALA A 41 1.99 -6.79 -3.11
CA ALA A 41 2.10 -7.92 -2.22
C ALA A 41 1.38 -7.59 -0.92
N THR A 42 0.43 -8.45 -0.55
CA THR A 42 -0.07 -8.52 0.82
C THR A 42 1.07 -8.92 1.74
N ASP A 43 1.24 -8.23 2.85
CA ASP A 43 2.08 -8.74 3.94
C ASP A 43 1.43 -10.04 4.45
N PRO A 44 2.15 -11.19 4.45
CA PRO A 44 1.60 -12.45 4.94
C PRO A 44 1.11 -12.38 6.39
N ALA A 45 1.65 -11.45 7.20
CA ALA A 45 1.19 -11.20 8.56
C ALA A 45 -0.17 -10.48 8.63
N PHE A 46 -0.57 -9.81 7.54
CA PHE A 46 -1.79 -9.00 7.44
C PHE A 46 -2.54 -9.29 6.13
N PRO A 47 -3.09 -10.51 5.95
CA PRO A 47 -3.65 -10.97 4.67
C PRO A 47 -4.84 -10.13 4.17
N ASN A 48 -5.51 -9.39 5.05
CA ASN A 48 -6.62 -8.52 4.69
C ASN A 48 -6.21 -7.05 4.40
N VAL A 49 -4.92 -6.74 4.34
CA VAL A 49 -4.39 -5.42 3.97
C VAL A 49 -3.68 -5.50 2.63
N VAL A 50 -4.11 -4.68 1.68
CA VAL A 50 -3.51 -4.52 0.35
C VAL A 50 -3.14 -3.07 0.14
N TYR A 51 -2.23 -2.75 -0.79
CA TYR A 51 -1.99 -1.36 -1.15
C TYR A 51 -2.73 -0.93 -2.42
N ARG A 52 -3.14 0.32 -2.40
CA ARG A 52 -3.67 1.06 -3.55
C ARG A 52 -2.74 2.24 -3.86
N GLN A 53 -2.72 2.68 -5.12
CA GLN A 53 -2.09 3.95 -5.48
C GLN A 53 -2.88 5.13 -4.88
N GLY A 54 -2.23 5.91 -4.00
CA GLY A 54 -2.76 7.13 -3.39
C GLY A 54 -2.63 8.36 -4.30
N ALA A 55 -3.19 9.50 -3.86
CA ALA A 55 -3.19 10.75 -4.63
C ALA A 55 -1.78 11.34 -4.81
N SER A 56 -0.87 11.03 -3.88
CA SER A 56 0.55 11.40 -3.93
C SER A 56 1.40 10.49 -4.85
N GLY A 57 0.80 9.45 -5.45
CA GLY A 57 1.53 8.37 -6.11
C GLY A 57 2.24 7.41 -5.15
N GLN A 58 2.09 7.61 -3.83
CA GLN A 58 2.57 6.66 -2.82
C GLN A 58 1.55 5.53 -2.61
N PRO A 59 2.00 4.33 -2.24
CA PRO A 59 1.12 3.23 -1.84
C PRO A 59 0.37 3.58 -0.54
N VAL A 60 -0.93 3.33 -0.52
CA VAL A 60 -1.80 3.53 0.65
C VAL A 60 -2.38 2.20 1.07
N PRO A 61 -2.22 1.76 2.33
CA PRO A 61 -2.79 0.53 2.83
C PRO A 61 -4.32 0.66 2.94
N VAL A 62 -5.02 -0.28 2.31
CA VAL A 62 -6.48 -0.37 2.31
C VAL A 62 -6.92 -1.79 2.69
N VAL A 63 -8.13 -1.90 3.21
CA VAL A 63 -8.77 -3.19 3.51
C VAL A 63 -9.10 -3.88 2.19
N ALA A 64 -8.67 -5.14 2.07
CA ALA A 64 -8.86 -5.96 0.88
C ALA A 64 -10.35 -6.02 0.48
N GLY A 65 -10.62 -5.83 -0.81
CA GLY A 65 -11.96 -5.92 -1.39
C GLY A 65 -12.85 -4.69 -1.22
N THR A 66 -12.39 -3.61 -0.57
CA THR A 66 -13.23 -2.41 -0.36
C THR A 66 -12.62 -1.13 -0.94
N GLY A 67 -11.36 -0.84 -0.58
CA GLY A 67 -10.74 0.47 -0.79
C GLY A 67 -10.82 1.41 0.42
N ILE A 68 -11.36 0.94 1.56
CA ILE A 68 -11.34 1.66 2.84
C ILE A 68 -9.90 1.69 3.34
N ARG A 69 -9.38 2.88 3.66
CA ARG A 69 -8.01 3.03 4.15
C ARG A 69 -7.89 2.46 5.56
N VAL A 70 -6.79 1.77 5.84
CA VAL A 70 -6.48 1.28 7.20
C VAL A 70 -6.54 2.42 8.22
N GLN A 71 -6.02 3.57 7.82
CA GLN A 71 -6.05 4.80 8.61
C GLN A 71 -7.47 5.25 9.01
N THR A 72 -8.46 5.10 8.12
CA THR A 72 -9.85 5.49 8.43
C THR A 72 -10.37 4.70 9.64
N LEU A 73 -10.07 3.40 9.72
CA LEU A 73 -10.45 2.57 10.85
C LEU A 73 -9.70 2.95 12.12
N ALA A 74 -8.42 3.29 12.02
CA ALA A 74 -7.62 3.74 13.16
C ALA A 74 -8.15 5.07 13.74
N ILE A 75 -8.51 6.03 12.89
CA ILE A 75 -9.12 7.31 13.31
C ILE A 75 -10.46 7.04 13.98
N ALA A 76 -11.33 6.22 13.37
CA ALA A 76 -12.64 5.91 13.93
C ALA A 76 -12.55 5.19 15.30
N LEU A 77 -11.58 4.29 15.46
CA LEU A 77 -11.31 3.63 16.74
C LEU A 77 -10.77 4.60 17.80
N HIS A 78 -9.73 5.37 17.47
CA HIS A 78 -8.98 6.15 18.47
C HIS A 78 -9.55 7.55 18.74
N GLN A 79 -10.10 8.22 17.73
CA GLN A 79 -10.61 9.58 17.84
C GLN A 79 -12.12 9.61 18.06
N TRP A 80 -12.86 8.76 17.35
CA TRP A 80 -14.32 8.70 17.48
C TRP A 80 -14.80 7.66 18.50
N GLY A 81 -13.90 6.80 18.98
CA GLY A 81 -14.18 5.85 20.06
C GLY A 81 -15.08 4.68 19.65
N LEU A 82 -15.17 4.36 18.36
CA LEU A 82 -15.97 3.22 17.89
C LEU A 82 -15.34 1.91 18.35
N THR A 83 -16.14 0.92 18.73
CA THR A 83 -15.67 -0.45 18.97
C THR A 83 -15.43 -1.20 17.65
N LYS A 84 -14.72 -2.33 17.70
CA LYS A 84 -14.50 -3.19 16.52
C LYS A 84 -15.82 -3.65 15.88
N GLU A 85 -16.83 -3.94 16.70
CA GLU A 85 -18.15 -4.36 16.26
C GLU A 85 -18.89 -3.21 15.56
N GLN A 86 -18.78 -1.99 16.09
CA GLN A 86 -19.35 -0.80 15.44
C GLN A 86 -18.64 -0.48 14.13
N LEU A 87 -17.32 -0.64 14.07
CA LEU A 87 -16.57 -0.53 12.81
C LEU A 87 -17.02 -1.57 11.78
N ALA A 88 -17.29 -2.81 12.21
CA ALA A 88 -17.75 -3.88 11.34
C ALA A 88 -19.10 -3.55 10.70
N GLU A 89 -20.01 -3.02 11.51
CA GLU A 89 -21.32 -2.57 11.06
C GLU A 89 -21.23 -1.34 10.14
N GLU A 90 -20.57 -0.27 10.60
CA GLU A 90 -20.48 1.01 9.89
C GLU A 90 -19.82 0.86 8.51
N TYR A 91 -18.73 0.09 8.44
CA TYR A 91 -17.94 -0.06 7.22
C TYR A 91 -18.26 -1.34 6.44
N SER A 92 -19.26 -2.12 6.89
CA SER A 92 -19.62 -3.43 6.31
C SER A 92 -18.39 -4.36 6.15
N LEU A 93 -17.56 -4.40 7.19
CA LEU A 93 -16.34 -5.19 7.25
C LEU A 93 -16.51 -6.38 8.17
N SER A 94 -15.78 -7.46 7.90
CA SER A 94 -15.68 -8.58 8.84
C SER A 94 -14.73 -8.22 9.99
N ILE A 95 -14.94 -8.83 11.17
CA ILE A 95 -14.05 -8.66 12.33
C ILE A 95 -12.59 -8.99 11.98
N PRO A 96 -12.26 -10.09 11.26
CA PRO A 96 -10.87 -10.36 10.85
C PRO A 96 -10.25 -9.25 9.99
N GLN A 97 -11.01 -8.64 9.08
CA GLN A 97 -10.51 -7.52 8.28
C GLN A 97 -10.18 -6.29 9.16
N ILE A 98 -10.99 -6.03 10.19
CA ILE A 98 -10.75 -4.95 11.14
C ILE A 98 -9.54 -5.26 12.02
N GLU A 99 -9.42 -6.49 12.51
CA GLU A 99 -8.30 -6.89 13.36
C GLU A 99 -6.96 -6.81 12.63
N ASP A 100 -6.90 -7.34 11.41
CA ASP A 100 -5.70 -7.26 10.56
C ASP A 100 -5.35 -5.80 10.25
N ALA A 101 -6.34 -4.98 9.89
CA ALA A 101 -6.11 -3.57 9.58
C ALA A 101 -5.58 -2.79 10.79
N LEU A 102 -6.18 -2.98 11.97
CA LEU A 102 -5.76 -2.29 13.19
C LEU A 102 -4.40 -2.82 13.70
N ALA A 103 -4.13 -4.11 13.55
CA ALA A 103 -2.83 -4.69 13.86
C ALA A 103 -1.74 -4.16 12.92
N PHE A 104 -2.04 -4.05 11.62
CA PHE A 104 -1.16 -3.44 10.63
C PHE A 104 -0.89 -1.96 10.98
N TYR A 105 -1.93 -1.21 11.36
CA TYR A 105 -1.78 0.18 11.79
C TYR A 105 -0.83 0.30 12.99
N ALA A 106 -1.04 -0.52 14.02
CA ALA A 106 -0.19 -0.51 15.22
C ALA A 106 1.28 -0.86 14.91
N ALA A 107 1.52 -1.76 13.96
CA ALA A 107 2.87 -2.16 13.53
C ALA A 107 3.57 -1.11 12.64
N ASN A 108 2.81 -0.26 11.94
CA ASN A 108 3.33 0.66 10.92
C ASN A 108 2.93 2.13 11.15
N GLN A 109 2.59 2.49 12.39
CA GLN A 109 1.98 3.78 12.73
C GLN A 109 2.77 4.99 12.22
N VAL A 110 4.09 4.99 12.41
CA VAL A 110 4.98 6.11 12.03
C VAL A 110 4.94 6.37 10.51
N GLU A 111 4.92 5.31 9.72
CA GLU A 111 4.88 5.42 8.25
C GLU A 111 3.53 5.95 7.78
N ILE A 112 2.43 5.41 8.33
CA ILE A 112 1.06 5.77 7.95
C ILE A 112 0.76 7.23 8.31
N GLU A 113 1.17 7.67 9.50
CA GLU A 113 0.98 9.06 9.94
C GLU A 113 1.83 10.04 9.09
N GLY A 114 3.04 9.65 8.70
CA GLY A 114 3.89 10.44 7.80
C GLY A 114 3.29 10.62 6.40
N ALA A 115 2.74 9.54 5.83
CA ALA A 115 2.07 9.57 4.53
C ALA A 115 0.81 10.46 4.53
N MET A 116 0.07 10.48 5.64
CA MET A 116 -1.11 11.35 5.81
C MET A 116 -0.76 12.84 5.63
N VAL A 117 0.30 13.31 6.27
CA VAL A 117 0.69 14.73 6.21
C VAL A 117 1.03 15.14 4.78
N LEU A 118 1.71 14.26 4.05
CA LEU A 118 2.06 14.49 2.64
C LEU A 118 0.82 14.56 1.75
N GLU A 119 -0.14 13.67 1.94
CA GLU A 119 -1.37 13.66 1.15
C GLU A 119 -2.26 14.87 1.46
N ALA A 120 -2.43 15.23 2.73
CA ALA A 120 -3.19 16.42 3.12
C ALA A 120 -2.61 17.70 2.52
N ALA A 121 -1.28 17.80 2.42
CA ALA A 121 -0.62 18.93 1.78
C ALA A 121 -0.92 19.00 0.26
N ILE A 122 -1.00 17.85 -0.41
CA ILE A 122 -1.34 17.78 -1.84
C ILE A 122 -2.82 18.14 -2.04
N GLU A 123 -3.73 17.61 -1.25
CA GLU A 123 -5.16 17.94 -1.31
C GLU A 123 -5.39 19.44 -1.09
N ALA A 124 -4.76 20.04 -0.08
CA ALA A 124 -4.87 21.48 0.18
C ALA A 124 -4.31 22.35 -0.95
N SER A 125 -3.36 21.85 -1.75
CA SER A 125 -2.81 22.56 -2.91
C SER A 125 -3.69 22.48 -4.17
N HIS A 126 -4.67 21.57 -4.19
CA HIS A 126 -5.57 21.35 -5.32
C HIS A 126 -7.04 21.71 -5.01
N ALA A 127 -7.33 22.23 -3.81
CA ALA A 127 -8.64 22.70 -3.35
C ALA A 127 -8.82 24.21 -3.59
#